data_AF-A0A9D6P1F4-F1
#
_entry.id   AF-A0A9D6P1F4-F1
#
_cell.length_a   1.000
_cell.length_b   1.000
_cell.length_c   1.000
_cell.angle_alpha   90.00
_cell.angle_beta   90.00
_cell.angle_gamma   90.00
#
_symmetry.space_group_name_H-M   'P 1'
#
loop_
_entity.id
_entity.type
_entity.pdbx_description
1 polymer ?
#
loop_
_entity_poly.entity_id
_entity_poly.type
_entity_poly.pdbx_seq_one_letter_code
_entity_poly.pdbx_strand_id
1 'polypeptide(L)'
;MGSDKLEAQFQRIADAVEQQESDRVVTEALTAAHALCVTVAAHAPTAQARTVLTNVQTALETWQTVWPRLGAQQEFRQAVAREAHFWARKLGGLADDR
;
A
#
# COMPACT_ATOMS: atom_id res chain seq x y z
N MET A 1 -3.20 -16.17 1.58
CA MET A 1 -1.95 -16.08 2.37
C MET A 1 -1.04 -14.91 1.98
N GLY A 2 -0.76 -14.62 0.71
CA GLY A 2 0.00 -13.41 0.30
C GLY A 2 -0.85 -12.15 0.19
N SER A 3 -2.09 -12.29 -0.29
CA SER A 3 -3.12 -11.25 -0.42
C SER A 3 -3.54 -10.66 0.92
N ASP A 4 -3.85 -11.51 1.91
CA ASP A 4 -4.36 -11.10 3.22
C ASP A 4 -3.29 -10.30 4.00
N LYS A 5 -2.02 -10.64 3.80
CA LYS A 5 -0.90 -9.86 4.34
C LYS A 5 -0.78 -8.49 3.66
N LEU A 6 -1.00 -8.42 2.35
CA LEU A 6 -0.97 -7.16 1.61
C LEU A 6 -2.12 -6.25 2.03
N GLU A 7 -3.33 -6.81 2.11
CA GLU A 7 -4.50 -6.10 2.64
C GLU A 7 -4.20 -5.48 4.00
N ALA A 8 -3.66 -6.27 4.95
CA ALA A 8 -3.31 -5.78 6.28
C ALA A 8 -2.25 -4.67 6.26
N GLN A 9 -1.27 -4.72 5.34
CA GLN A 9 -0.28 -3.64 5.21
C GLN A 9 -0.88 -2.35 4.66
N PHE A 10 -1.78 -2.46 3.67
CA PHE A 10 -2.48 -1.29 3.14
C PHE A 10 -3.44 -0.68 4.17
N GLN A 11 -4.12 -1.53 4.96
CA GLN A 11 -4.93 -1.06 6.08
C GLN A 11 -4.07 -0.31 7.12
N ARG A 12 -2.90 -0.84 7.46
CA ARG A 12 -1.96 -0.18 8.38
C ARG A 12 -1.48 1.18 7.88
N ILE A 13 -1.26 1.35 6.57
CA ILE A 13 -0.93 2.67 6.00
C ILE A 13 -2.10 3.62 6.21
N ALA A 14 -3.32 3.21 5.86
CA ALA A 14 -4.51 4.03 6.02
C ALA A 14 -4.70 4.47 7.48
N ASP A 15 -4.64 3.51 8.41
CA ASP A 15 -4.80 3.76 9.85
C ASP A 15 -3.74 4.71 10.38
N ALA A 16 -2.45 4.52 10.02
CA ALA A 16 -1.37 5.39 10.45
C ALA A 16 -1.57 6.84 9.98
N VAL A 17 -2.06 7.02 8.75
CA VAL A 17 -2.32 8.35 8.21
C VAL A 17 -3.54 9.01 8.86
N GLU A 18 -4.63 8.25 9.06
CA GLU A 18 -5.87 8.74 9.69
C GLU A 18 -5.69 9.10 11.17
N GLN A 19 -4.91 8.30 11.90
CA GLN A 19 -4.56 8.55 13.30
C GLN A 19 -3.51 9.66 13.46
N GLN A 20 -3.08 10.28 12.35
CA GLN A 20 -2.06 11.32 12.31
C GLN A 20 -0.76 10.89 13.01
N GLU A 21 -0.38 9.63 12.82
CA GLU A 21 0.87 9.10 13.33
C GLU A 21 2.07 9.88 12.77
N SER A 22 3.20 9.72 13.46
CA SER A 22 4.46 10.34 13.05
C SER A 22 4.89 9.89 11.64
N ASP A 23 5.62 10.76 10.93
CA ASP A 23 6.12 10.47 9.58
C ASP A 23 6.98 9.20 9.53
N ARG A 24 7.69 8.89 10.63
CA ARG A 24 8.44 7.66 10.78
C ARG A 24 7.53 6.43 10.68
N VAL A 25 6.42 6.41 11.42
CA VAL A 25 5.47 5.28 11.44
C VAL A 25 4.86 5.08 10.06
N VAL A 26 4.47 6.16 9.37
CA VAL A 26 3.93 6.06 8.00
C VAL A 26 5.00 5.55 7.03
N THR A 27 6.23 6.04 7.13
CA THR A 27 7.35 5.58 6.28
C THR A 27 7.66 4.10 6.49
N GLU A 28 7.64 3.63 7.74
CA GLU A 28 7.81 2.20 8.07
C GLU A 28 6.68 1.35 7.47
N ALA A 29 5.43 1.81 7.55
CA ALA A 29 4.28 1.13 6.96
C ALA A 29 4.39 1.06 5.42
N LEU A 30 4.73 2.17 4.77
CA LEU A 30 4.96 2.23 3.32
C LEU A 30 6.09 1.27 2.89
N THR A 31 7.19 1.23 3.64
CA THR A 31 8.34 0.35 3.38
C THR A 31 7.96 -1.13 3.51
N ALA A 32 7.22 -1.48 4.56
CA ALA A 32 6.75 -2.84 4.76
C ALA A 32 5.79 -3.29 3.65
N ALA A 33 4.85 -2.42 3.25
CA ALA A 33 3.93 -2.69 2.16
C ALA A 33 4.66 -2.91 0.83
N HIS A 34 5.67 -2.07 0.52
CA HIS A 34 6.46 -2.20 -0.71
C HIS A 34 7.23 -3.51 -0.78
N ALA A 35 7.98 -3.84 0.28
CA ALA A 35 8.75 -5.10 0.35
C ALA A 35 7.85 -6.34 0.19
N LEU A 36 6.67 -6.31 0.81
CA LEU A 36 5.69 -7.38 0.66
C LEU A 36 5.12 -7.43 -0.76
N CYS A 37 4.83 -6.28 -1.37
CA CYS A 37 4.30 -6.21 -2.74
C CYS A 37 5.30 -6.76 -3.76
N VAL A 38 6.60 -6.46 -3.61
CA VAL A 38 7.69 -7.05 -4.42
C VAL A 38 7.69 -8.57 -4.27
N THR A 39 7.62 -9.05 -3.03
CA THR A 39 7.62 -10.50 -2.73
C THR A 39 6.41 -11.21 -3.36
N VAL A 40 5.21 -10.62 -3.25
CA VAL A 40 3.98 -11.23 -3.80
C VAL A 40 3.96 -11.17 -5.33
N ALA A 41 4.41 -10.07 -5.94
CA ALA A 41 4.46 -9.92 -7.41
C ALA A 41 5.36 -10.97 -8.08
N ALA A 42 6.51 -11.28 -7.46
CA ALA A 42 7.44 -12.30 -7.95
C ALA A 42 6.78 -13.69 -8.06
N HIS A 43 5.78 -13.96 -7.22
CA HIS A 43 5.07 -15.24 -7.13
C HIS A 43 3.62 -15.15 -7.65
N ALA A 44 3.26 -14.06 -8.34
CA ALA A 44 1.90 -13.88 -8.81
C ALA A 44 1.56 -14.92 -9.91
N PRO A 45 0.43 -15.65 -9.78
CA PRO A 45 0.11 -16.78 -10.66
C PRO A 45 -0.34 -16.36 -12.07
N THR A 46 -0.77 -15.11 -12.25
CA THR A 46 -1.25 -14.59 -13.53
C THR A 46 -0.52 -13.31 -13.93
N ALA A 47 -0.41 -13.07 -15.24
CA ALA A 47 0.16 -11.83 -15.77
C ALA A 47 -0.64 -10.60 -15.30
N GLN A 48 -1.96 -10.71 -15.23
CA GLN A 48 -2.83 -9.63 -14.76
C GLN A 48 -2.56 -9.28 -13.30
N ALA A 49 -2.45 -10.27 -12.40
CA ALA A 49 -2.12 -10.04 -11.00
C ALA A 49 -0.73 -9.38 -10.87
N ARG A 50 0.24 -9.79 -11.69
CA ARG A 50 1.57 -9.18 -11.73
C ARG A 50 1.51 -7.71 -12.14
N THR A 51 0.80 -7.36 -13.22
CA THR A 51 0.64 -5.97 -13.66
C THR A 51 -0.01 -5.10 -12.59
N VAL A 52 -1.06 -5.61 -11.93
CA VAL A 52 -1.71 -4.90 -10.82
C VAL A 52 -0.70 -4.63 -9.69
N LEU A 53 0.04 -5.65 -9.26
CA LEU A 53 1.02 -5.51 -8.18
C LEU A 53 2.19 -4.60 -8.55
N THR A 54 2.66 -4.60 -9.81
CA THR A 54 3.69 -3.65 -10.29
C THR A 54 3.20 -2.21 -10.22
N ASN A 55 1.96 -1.93 -10.65
CA ASN A 55 1.39 -0.57 -10.55
C ASN A 55 1.31 -0.11 -9.09
N VAL A 56 0.93 -1.02 -8.19
CA VAL A 56 0.88 -0.78 -6.74
C VAL A 56 2.27 -0.48 -6.18
N GLN A 57 3.31 -1.22 -6.61
CA GLN A 57 4.70 -0.92 -6.23
C GLN A 57 5.12 0.48 -6.65
N THR A 58 4.82 0.90 -7.88
CA THR A 58 5.13 2.25 -8.38
C THR A 58 4.42 3.33 -7.55
N ALA A 59 3.16 3.11 -7.16
CA ALA A 59 2.44 4.03 -6.29
C ALA A 59 3.12 4.15 -4.91
N LEU A 60 3.50 3.03 -4.29
CA LEU A 60 4.21 3.00 -3.01
C LEU A 60 5.57 3.71 -3.09
N GLU A 61 6.36 3.46 -4.14
CA GLU A 61 7.66 4.13 -4.37
C GLU A 61 7.48 5.65 -4.52
N THR A 62 6.45 6.04 -5.26
CA THR A 62 6.10 7.46 -5.43
C THR A 62 5.77 8.08 -4.09
N TRP A 63 4.89 7.45 -3.30
CA TRP A 63 4.53 7.93 -1.97
C TRP A 63 5.73 8.04 -1.05
N GLN A 64 6.59 7.02 -0.98
CA GLN A 64 7.84 7.06 -0.20
C GLN A 64 8.74 8.23 -0.61
N THR A 65 8.84 8.49 -1.91
CA THR A 65 9.69 9.57 -2.46
C THR A 65 9.14 10.96 -2.11
N VAL A 66 7.82 11.14 -2.18
CA VAL A 66 7.19 12.46 -1.95
C VAL A 66 6.79 12.70 -0.50
N TRP A 67 6.67 11.65 0.33
CA TRP A 67 6.21 11.75 1.73
C TRP A 67 7.02 12.77 2.56
N PRO A 68 8.37 12.81 2.50
CA PRO A 68 9.14 13.79 3.27
C PRO A 68 8.83 15.27 2.91
N ARG A 69 8.23 15.52 1.73
CA ARG A 69 7.93 16.87 1.23
C ARG A 69 6.45 17.23 1.41
N LEU A 70 5.57 16.27 1.14
CA LEU A 70 4.12 16.49 1.09
C LEU A 70 3.38 15.86 2.28
N GLY A 71 4.06 15.02 3.07
CA GLY A 71 3.49 14.32 4.22
C GLY A 71 2.96 15.25 5.31
N ALA A 72 3.36 16.52 5.36
CA ALA A 72 2.75 17.51 6.27
C ALA A 72 1.43 18.10 5.74
N GLN A 73 1.13 17.94 4.45
CA GLN A 73 -0.06 18.50 3.82
C GLN A 73 -1.26 17.57 4.03
N GLN A 74 -2.32 18.10 4.66
CA GLN A 74 -3.49 17.31 5.02
C GLN A 74 -4.19 16.67 3.80
N GLU A 75 -4.30 17.41 2.69
CA GLU A 75 -4.92 16.90 1.47
C GLU A 75 -4.16 15.71 0.88
N PHE A 76 -2.82 15.77 0.88
CA PHE A 76 -1.97 14.68 0.43
C PHE A 76 -2.09 13.45 1.35
N ARG A 77 -2.04 13.65 2.67
CA ARG A 77 -2.29 12.57 3.65
C ARG A 77 -3.63 11.87 3.37
N GLN A 78 -4.71 12.64 3.25
CA GLN A 78 -6.03 12.06 3.00
C GLN A 78 -6.12 11.33 1.66
N ALA A 79 -5.43 11.81 0.63
CA ALA A 79 -5.34 11.11 -0.66
C ALA A 79 -4.66 9.74 -0.50
N VAL A 80 -3.52 9.69 0.21
CA VAL A 80 -2.81 8.43 0.50
C VAL A 80 -3.69 7.47 1.32
N ALA A 81 -4.39 7.95 2.35
CA ALA A 81 -5.29 7.11 3.15
C ALA A 81 -6.43 6.52 2.30
N ARG A 82 -7.10 7.33 1.48
CA ARG A 82 -8.18 6.86 0.59
C ARG A 82 -7.69 5.81 -0.41
N GLU A 83 -6.53 6.04 -1.00
CA GLU A 83 -5.97 5.11 -1.97
C GLU A 83 -5.47 3.83 -1.28
N ALA A 84 -4.91 3.92 -0.08
CA ALA A 84 -4.56 2.75 0.72
C ALA A 84 -5.78 1.88 1.07
N HIS A 85 -6.90 2.49 1.51
CA HIS A 85 -8.18 1.78 1.70
C HIS A 85 -8.72 1.14 0.42
N PHE A 86 -8.57 1.81 -0.73
CA PHE A 86 -8.95 1.25 -2.01
C PHE A 86 -8.15 -0.02 -2.32
N TRP A 87 -6.83 0.03 -2.15
CA TRP A 87 -5.96 -1.12 -2.40
C TRP A 87 -6.15 -2.25 -1.39
N ALA A 88 -6.37 -1.96 -0.11
CA ALA A 88 -6.71 -2.98 0.89
C ALA A 88 -7.92 -3.81 0.43
N ARG A 89 -9.04 -3.15 0.09
CA ARG A 89 -10.25 -3.80 -0.41
C ARG A 89 -10.03 -4.58 -1.71
N LYS A 90 -9.33 -3.97 -2.67
CA LYS A 90 -9.08 -4.60 -3.98
C LYS A 90 -8.17 -5.83 -3.88
N LEU A 91 -7.18 -5.81 -2.99
CA LEU A 91 -6.26 -6.92 -2.77
C LEU A 91 -6.90 -8.04 -1.94
N GLY A 92 -7.80 -7.70 -1.00
CA GLY A 92 -8.65 -8.68 -0.30
C GLY A 92 -9.56 -9.43 -1.28
N GLY A 93 -10.22 -8.72 -2.20
CA GLY A 93 -11.07 -9.35 -3.23
C GLY A 93 -10.32 -10.26 -4.21
N LEU A 94 -9.02 -10.05 -4.44
CA LEU A 94 -8.19 -10.97 -5.25
C LEU A 94 -7.89 -12.30 -4.53
N ALA A 95 -8.09 -12.37 -3.21
CA ALA A 95 -7.95 -13.60 -2.43
C ALA A 95 -9.17 -14.51 -2.57
N ASP A 96 -10.35 -13.90 -2.69
CA ASP A 96 -11.66 -14.56 -2.64
C ASP A 96 -12.10 -15.15 -3.99
N ASP A 97 -11.51 -14.71 -5.11
CA ASP A 97 -11.74 -15.26 -6.46
C ASP A 97 -10.99 -16.61 -6.72
N ARG A 98 -10.66 -17.35 -5.66
CA ARG A 98 -9.99 -18.66 -5.68
C ARG A 98 -10.93 -19.79 -5.32
#